data_AF-A0AAC8QV54-F1
#
_entry.id   AF-A0AAC8QV54-F1
#
_cell.length_a   1.000
_cell.length_b   1.000
_cell.length_c   1.000
_cell.angle_alpha   90.00
_cell.angle_beta   90.00
_cell.angle_gamma   90.00
#
_symmetry.space_group_name_H-M   'P 1'
#
loop_
_entity.id
_entity.type
_entity.pdbx_description
1 polymer ?
#
loop_
_entity_poly.entity_id
_entity_poly.type
_entity_poly.pdbx_seq_one_letter_code
_entity_poly.pdbx_strand_id
1 'polypeptide(L)'
;MFWCAATQAGIQFDSTRIIYPAAKREITLALTNNASTPRLLQAWMDNGDPTLRPDTSTVPFIVTPPVFRLNAAKGQTLRIRFIGGNVPQERESVFWLNVLEVQPKTKHKANDDNVIQFPVRSRLKLFYRPTGLLGTPGDAVKALRWRLVSEAGQDNMECENPSAFSVSFARISLSEADEQDEGVTGMCPAKGRYFFTLPGTGQGKIYYTTINDHGGFTRHHAVYSH
;
A
#
# COMPACT_ATOMS: atom_id res chain seq x y z
N MET A 1 -1.91 -24.99 27.79
CA MET A 1 -1.32 -23.66 27.49
C MET A 1 -1.06 -23.64 25.99
N PHE A 2 -1.97 -23.06 25.20
CA PHE A 2 -1.81 -22.98 23.75
C PHE A 2 -0.73 -21.94 23.45
N TRP A 3 0.45 -22.41 23.03
CA TRP A 3 1.52 -21.54 22.57
C TRP A 3 1.13 -21.06 21.18
N CYS A 4 0.65 -19.82 21.09
CA CYS A 4 0.44 -19.17 19.81
C CYS A 4 1.84 -18.84 19.26
N ALA A 5 2.36 -19.65 18.35
CA ALA A 5 3.57 -19.30 17.62
C ALA A 5 3.26 -18.06 16.80
N ALA A 6 3.75 -16.90 17.24
CA ALA A 6 3.69 -15.68 16.45
C ALA A 6 4.39 -15.97 15.11
N THR A 7 3.62 -15.96 14.02
CA THR A 7 4.18 -16.09 12.68
C THR A 7 4.94 -14.80 12.39
N GLN A 8 6.22 -14.79 12.72
CA GLN A 8 7.04 -13.61 12.55
C GLN A 8 7.29 -13.44 11.05
N ALA A 9 6.72 -12.39 10.46
CA ALA A 9 6.99 -12.02 9.08
C ALA A 9 8.50 -11.97 8.87
N GLY A 10 9.00 -12.68 7.85
CA GLY A 10 10.43 -12.84 7.64
C GLY A 10 11.09 -11.49 7.37
N ILE A 11 10.49 -10.67 6.52
CA ILE A 11 10.96 -9.32 6.21
C ILE A 11 10.10 -8.25 6.89
N GLN A 12 10.77 -7.35 7.61
CA GLN A 12 10.18 -6.14 8.19
C GLN A 12 10.69 -4.90 7.45
N PHE A 13 9.80 -3.96 7.16
CA PHE A 13 10.12 -2.65 6.60
C PHE A 13 10.13 -1.58 7.69
N ASP A 14 10.95 -0.53 7.55
CA ASP A 14 10.95 0.63 8.43
C ASP A 14 9.75 1.58 8.22
N SER A 15 9.01 1.39 7.13
CA SER A 15 7.77 2.11 6.83
C SER A 15 6.75 1.22 6.12
N THR A 16 5.46 1.53 6.29
CA THR A 16 4.34 0.86 5.61
C THR A 16 3.96 1.54 4.28
N ARG A 17 4.49 2.74 4.03
CA ARG A 17 4.28 3.51 2.79
C ARG A 17 5.48 4.41 2.50
N ILE A 18 5.60 4.85 1.26
CA ILE A 18 6.77 5.60 0.81
C ILE A 18 6.32 6.94 0.28
N ILE A 19 6.87 8.03 0.80
CA ILE A 19 6.70 9.37 0.24
C ILE A 19 7.97 9.72 -0.52
N TYR A 20 7.84 10.02 -1.81
CA TYR A 20 8.95 10.45 -2.67
C TYR A 20 8.76 11.93 -3.01
N PRO A 21 9.44 12.86 -2.30
CA PRO A 21 9.42 14.27 -2.67
C PRO A 21 10.15 14.49 -3.99
N ALA A 22 9.53 15.19 -4.94
CA ALA A 22 10.10 15.44 -6.28
C ALA A 22 11.46 16.16 -6.25
N ALA A 23 11.73 16.94 -5.20
CA ALA A 23 13.01 17.62 -5.01
C ALA A 23 14.17 16.66 -4.63
N LYS A 24 13.88 15.41 -4.25
CA LYS A 24 14.90 14.42 -3.88
C LYS A 24 15.32 13.63 -5.11
N ARG A 25 16.64 13.44 -5.25
CA ARG A 25 17.22 12.60 -6.30
C ARG A 25 16.99 11.11 -6.07
N GLU A 26 17.03 10.69 -4.81
CA GLU A 26 16.73 9.33 -4.37
C GLU A 26 16.23 9.35 -2.93
N ILE A 27 15.52 8.28 -2.56
CA ILE A 27 15.12 8.00 -1.18
C ILE A 27 15.55 6.58 -0.84
N THR A 28 15.54 6.26 0.46
CA THR A 28 15.90 4.95 0.97
C THR A 28 14.75 4.32 1.74
N LEU A 29 14.66 2.99 1.68
CA LEU A 29 13.78 2.18 2.52
C LEU A 29 14.64 1.09 3.17
N ALA A 30 14.70 1.05 4.50
CA ALA A 30 15.40 -0.01 5.21
C ALA A 30 14.45 -1.21 5.43
N LEU A 31 15.01 -2.40 5.31
CA LEU A 31 14.32 -3.64 5.62
C LEU A 31 15.24 -4.60 6.37
N THR A 32 14.66 -5.41 7.25
CA THR A 32 15.38 -6.35 8.11
C THR A 32 14.77 -7.74 7.96
N ASN A 33 15.64 -8.75 7.90
CA ASN A 33 15.21 -10.13 7.97
C ASN A 33 15.15 -10.60 9.42
N ASN A 34 13.95 -10.67 9.98
CA ASN A 34 13.67 -11.18 11.32
C ASN A 34 13.54 -12.71 11.36
N ALA A 35 13.56 -13.40 10.21
CA ALA A 35 13.59 -14.86 10.20
C ALA A 35 14.97 -15.39 10.62
N SER A 36 14.97 -16.61 11.16
CA SER A 36 16.18 -17.37 11.48
C SER A 36 16.92 -17.93 10.25
N THR A 37 16.36 -17.74 9.05
CA THR A 37 16.91 -18.24 7.79
C THR A 37 17.14 -17.11 6.79
N PRO A 38 18.14 -17.22 5.89
CA PRO A 38 18.37 -16.24 4.85
C PRO A 38 17.21 -16.20 3.86
N ARG A 39 16.90 -15.03 3.31
CA ARG A 39 15.89 -14.83 2.26
C ARG A 39 16.53 -14.32 0.98
N LEU A 40 16.01 -14.74 -0.17
CA LEU A 40 16.28 -14.08 -1.44
C LEU A 40 15.17 -13.06 -1.69
N LEU A 41 15.53 -11.81 -1.93
CA LEU A 41 14.60 -10.72 -2.16
C LEU A 41 14.74 -10.19 -3.57
N GLN A 42 13.60 -9.98 -4.23
CA GLN A 42 13.51 -9.26 -5.49
C GLN A 42 12.61 -8.03 -5.31
N ALA A 43 13.11 -6.86 -5.72
CA ALA A 43 12.43 -5.59 -5.56
C ALA A 43 12.25 -4.86 -6.90
N TRP A 44 11.03 -4.40 -7.18
CA TRP A 44 10.71 -3.65 -8.39
C TRP A 44 9.51 -2.72 -8.18
N MET A 45 9.33 -1.77 -9.10
CA MET A 45 8.23 -0.81 -9.05
C MET A 45 7.15 -1.20 -10.07
N ASP A 46 5.88 -0.89 -9.80
CA ASP A 46 4.78 -0.97 -10.76
C ASP A 46 3.82 0.24 -10.64
N ASN A 47 2.83 0.32 -11.54
CA ASN A 47 1.86 1.41 -11.66
C ASN A 47 0.49 1.12 -11.03
N GLY A 48 0.36 0.06 -10.22
CA GLY A 48 -0.87 -0.33 -9.53
C GLY A 48 -1.35 -1.73 -9.90
N ASP A 49 -1.06 -2.20 -11.10
CA ASP A 49 -1.49 -3.53 -11.55
C ASP A 49 -0.68 -4.63 -10.82
N PRO A 50 -1.32 -5.44 -9.94
CA PRO A 50 -0.66 -6.52 -9.22
C PRO A 50 -0.11 -7.61 -10.14
N THR A 51 -0.65 -7.76 -11.34
CA THR A 51 -0.28 -8.84 -12.27
C THR A 51 1.03 -8.56 -13.00
N LEU A 52 1.47 -7.28 -13.02
CA LEU A 52 2.72 -6.89 -13.67
C LEU A 52 3.94 -7.51 -12.99
N ARG A 53 4.82 -8.04 -13.84
CA ARG A 53 6.10 -8.63 -13.47
C ARG A 53 7.22 -7.60 -13.64
N PRO A 54 8.39 -7.82 -13.02
CA PRO A 54 9.51 -6.89 -13.12
C PRO A 54 9.94 -6.54 -14.56
N ASP A 55 9.80 -7.50 -15.48
CA ASP A 55 10.19 -7.39 -16.89
C ASP A 55 9.20 -6.61 -17.76
N THR A 56 7.95 -6.45 -17.31
CA THR A 56 6.89 -5.75 -18.05
C THR A 56 6.50 -4.40 -17.43
N SER A 57 7.05 -4.06 -16.27
CA SER A 57 6.74 -2.81 -15.59
C SER A 57 7.45 -1.61 -16.24
N THR A 58 6.66 -0.66 -16.75
CA THR A 58 7.12 0.59 -17.35
C THR A 58 6.76 1.77 -16.44
N VAL A 59 7.57 1.96 -15.39
CA VAL A 59 7.41 3.06 -14.44
C VAL A 59 8.69 3.90 -14.33
N PRO A 60 8.58 5.20 -14.04
CA PRO A 60 9.74 6.11 -14.02
C PRO A 60 10.57 5.99 -12.74
N PHE A 61 10.72 4.77 -12.20
CA PHE A 61 11.47 4.50 -10.98
C PHE A 61 12.36 3.27 -11.12
N ILE A 62 13.55 3.36 -10.52
CA ILE A 62 14.48 2.23 -10.36
C ILE A 62 14.67 1.95 -8.87
N VAL A 63 14.76 0.67 -8.52
CA VAL A 63 15.06 0.19 -7.17
C VAL A 63 16.41 -0.52 -7.20
N THR A 64 17.26 -0.25 -6.21
CA THR A 64 18.60 -0.83 -6.11
C THR A 64 18.92 -1.28 -4.69
N PRO A 65 19.46 -2.51 -4.49
CA PRO A 65 19.62 -3.56 -5.50
C PRO A 65 18.27 -4.21 -5.87
N PRO A 66 18.08 -4.65 -7.14
CA PRO A 66 16.83 -5.26 -7.58
C PRO A 66 16.70 -6.73 -7.13
N VAL A 67 17.81 -7.43 -6.90
CA VAL A 67 17.84 -8.79 -6.36
C VAL A 67 19.00 -8.91 -5.39
N PHE A 68 18.76 -9.46 -4.20
CA PHE A 68 19.80 -9.64 -3.20
C PHE A 68 19.42 -10.72 -2.18
N ARG A 69 20.44 -11.36 -1.60
CA ARG A 69 20.27 -12.26 -0.46
C ARG A 69 20.38 -11.47 0.83
N LEU A 70 19.43 -11.66 1.74
CA LEU A 70 19.47 -11.09 3.08
C LEU A 70 19.58 -12.19 4.13
N ASN A 71 20.71 -12.22 4.85
CA ASN A 71 20.94 -13.22 5.89
C ASN A 71 20.05 -12.98 7.12
N ALA A 72 19.92 -13.99 7.96
CA ALA A 72 19.14 -13.92 9.20
C ALA A 72 19.61 -12.78 10.11
N ALA A 73 18.67 -12.06 10.72
CA ALA A 73 18.91 -10.90 11.59
C ALA A 73 19.75 -9.77 10.96
N LYS A 74 19.84 -9.69 9.63
CA LYS A 74 20.53 -8.61 8.92
C LYS A 74 19.54 -7.64 8.29
N GLY A 75 19.97 -6.38 8.23
CA GLY A 75 19.29 -5.31 7.50
C GLY A 75 19.89 -5.08 6.11
N GLN A 76 19.07 -4.54 5.21
CA GLN A 76 19.48 -4.02 3.91
C GLN A 76 18.73 -2.72 3.63
N THR A 77 19.36 -1.80 2.90
CA THR A 77 18.72 -0.57 2.44
C THR A 77 18.47 -0.64 0.94
N LEU A 78 17.21 -0.46 0.55
CA LEU A 78 16.82 -0.23 -0.84
C LEU A 78 16.95 1.26 -1.15
N ARG A 79 17.51 1.58 -2.31
CA ARG A 79 17.50 2.92 -2.89
C ARG A 79 16.46 2.98 -3.99
N ILE A 80 15.62 4.00 -3.95
CA ILE A 80 14.57 4.24 -4.93
C ILE A 80 14.87 5.57 -5.60
N ARG A 81 14.95 5.58 -6.92
CA ARG A 81 15.30 6.75 -7.72
C ARG A 81 14.28 6.98 -8.82
N PHE A 82 13.77 8.21 -8.91
CA PHE A 82 13.02 8.68 -10.06
C PHE A 82 13.98 8.93 -11.22
N ILE A 83 13.68 8.37 -12.39
CA ILE A 83 14.56 8.45 -13.58
C ILE A 83 14.05 9.45 -14.62
N GLY A 84 13.01 10.21 -14.29
CA GLY A 84 12.34 11.09 -15.24
C GLY A 84 11.19 10.37 -15.96
N GLY A 85 10.28 11.17 -16.50
CA GLY A 85 9.05 10.71 -17.12
C GLY A 85 7.95 11.74 -16.98
N ASN A 86 6.85 11.55 -17.72
CA ASN A 86 5.72 12.45 -17.65
C ASN A 86 4.83 12.08 -16.47
N VAL A 87 5.05 12.74 -15.33
CA VAL A 87 4.18 12.64 -14.15
C VAL A 87 3.49 13.99 -13.91
N PRO A 88 2.19 14.00 -13.56
CA PRO A 88 1.48 15.21 -13.16
C PRO A 88 2.25 16.02 -12.11
N GLN A 89 2.32 17.34 -12.28
CA GLN A 89 3.03 18.26 -11.38
C GLN A 89 2.07 18.94 -10.39
N GLU A 90 0.79 18.91 -10.70
CA GLU A 90 -0.29 19.58 -9.98
C GLU A 90 -1.03 18.66 -8.99
N ARG A 91 -0.58 17.42 -8.84
CA ARG A 91 -1.10 16.40 -7.91
C ARG A 91 -0.10 15.28 -7.66
N GLU A 92 -0.32 14.52 -6.59
CA GLU A 92 0.42 13.29 -6.34
C GLU A 92 0.15 12.23 -7.42
N SER A 93 1.19 11.45 -7.71
CA SER A 93 1.10 10.21 -8.49
C SER A 93 1.41 9.02 -7.60
N VAL A 94 0.71 7.91 -7.78
CA VAL A 94 0.87 6.71 -6.94
C VAL A 94 1.49 5.58 -7.76
N PHE A 95 2.52 4.97 -7.19
CA PHE A 95 3.22 3.80 -7.69
C PHE A 95 3.29 2.76 -6.56
N TRP A 96 3.75 1.55 -6.87
CA TRP A 96 3.90 0.49 -5.87
C TRP A 96 5.29 -0.08 -5.91
N LEU A 97 5.93 -0.16 -4.73
CA LEU A 97 7.10 -0.98 -4.52
C LEU A 97 6.64 -2.41 -4.21
N ASN A 98 7.16 -3.37 -4.96
CA ASN A 98 6.99 -4.78 -4.71
C ASN A 98 8.28 -5.35 -4.15
N VAL A 99 8.16 -6.15 -3.10
CA VAL A 99 9.26 -6.91 -2.53
C VAL A 99 8.81 -8.35 -2.41
N LEU A 100 9.36 -9.21 -3.26
CA LEU A 100 9.13 -10.65 -3.26
C LEU A 100 10.19 -11.34 -2.41
N GLU A 101 9.76 -11.98 -1.33
CA GLU A 101 10.55 -12.81 -0.45
C GLU A 101 10.45 -14.27 -0.89
N VAL A 102 11.59 -14.86 -1.24
CA VAL A 102 11.73 -16.30 -1.54
C VAL A 102 12.50 -16.98 -0.43
N GLN A 103 11.88 -18.01 0.14
CA GLN A 103 12.43 -18.81 1.22
C GLN A 103 13.45 -19.83 0.68
N PRO A 104 14.49 -20.21 1.46
CA PRO A 104 15.40 -21.25 1.04
C PRO A 104 14.68 -22.60 1.03
N LYS A 105 15.09 -23.50 0.13
CA LYS A 105 14.57 -24.86 0.15
C LYS A 105 14.92 -25.54 1.47
N THR A 106 13.95 -26.22 2.07
CA THR A 106 14.18 -27.03 3.28
C THR A 106 15.10 -28.19 2.93
N LYS A 107 16.12 -28.45 3.76
CA LYS A 107 16.97 -29.63 3.63
C LYS A 107 16.31 -30.81 4.34
N HIS A 108 15.13 -31.24 3.89
CA HIS A 108 14.59 -32.53 4.35
C HIS A 108 15.19 -33.66 3.53
N LYS A 109 15.55 -34.76 4.21
CA LYS A 109 16.04 -35.99 3.59
C LYS A 109 14.97 -36.50 2.62
N ALA A 110 15.43 -37.12 1.53
CA ALA A 110 14.71 -37.52 0.32
C ALA A 110 13.54 -38.53 0.49
N ASN A 111 12.72 -38.44 1.54
CA ASN A 111 11.63 -39.38 1.83
C ASN A 111 10.35 -38.72 2.39
N ASP A 112 10.17 -37.40 2.25
CA ASP A 112 8.91 -36.73 2.63
C ASP A 112 8.62 -35.59 1.64
N ASP A 113 8.09 -35.94 0.47
CA ASP A 113 8.14 -35.15 -0.77
C ASP A 113 7.00 -34.12 -0.94
N ASN A 114 6.34 -33.68 0.13
CA ASN A 114 5.25 -32.70 0.04
C ASN A 114 5.54 -31.41 0.83
N VAL A 115 6.60 -30.68 0.46
CA VAL A 115 6.87 -29.34 1.01
C VAL A 115 6.36 -28.26 0.05
N ILE A 116 5.26 -27.60 0.42
CA ILE A 116 4.77 -26.41 -0.28
C ILE A 116 5.56 -25.19 0.19
N GLN A 117 6.13 -24.45 -0.75
CA GLN A 117 6.84 -23.20 -0.48
C GLN A 117 6.00 -22.02 -0.95
N PHE A 118 5.69 -21.12 -0.02
CA PHE A 118 4.98 -19.88 -0.30
C PHE A 118 5.95 -18.71 -0.33
N PRO A 119 6.25 -18.13 -1.51
CA PRO A 119 6.87 -16.82 -1.56
C PRO A 119 5.86 -15.75 -1.14
N VAL A 120 6.33 -14.72 -0.46
CA VAL A 120 5.48 -13.61 0.03
C VAL A 120 5.82 -12.36 -0.76
N ARG A 121 4.82 -11.70 -1.35
CA ARG A 121 5.00 -10.40 -2.03
C ARG A 121 4.38 -9.30 -1.19
N SER A 122 5.22 -8.47 -0.58
CA SER A 122 4.78 -7.23 0.05
C SER A 122 4.65 -6.13 -1.01
N ARG A 123 3.56 -5.37 -0.96
CA ARG A 123 3.31 -4.22 -1.86
C ARG A 123 3.12 -2.96 -1.04
N LEU A 124 4.01 -1.98 -1.21
CA LEU A 124 3.95 -0.70 -0.51
C LEU A 124 3.62 0.40 -1.51
N LYS A 125 2.64 1.24 -1.18
CA LYS A 125 2.33 2.43 -1.99
C LYS A 125 3.48 3.43 -1.89
N LEU A 126 3.91 3.96 -3.03
CA LEU A 126 4.84 5.07 -3.18
C LEU A 126 4.09 6.27 -3.76
N PHE A 127 4.07 7.38 -3.01
CA PHE A 127 3.46 8.64 -3.41
C PHE A 127 4.55 9.56 -3.93
N TYR A 128 4.59 9.78 -5.24
CA TYR A 128 5.41 10.82 -5.84
C TYR A 128 4.73 12.17 -5.61
N ARG A 129 5.39 13.05 -4.87
CA ARG A 129 4.86 14.33 -4.42
C ARG A 129 5.63 15.49 -5.07
N PRO A 130 5.06 16.13 -6.10
CA PRO A 130 5.60 17.35 -6.68
C PRO A 130 5.83 18.47 -5.64
N THR A 131 6.74 19.38 -5.95
CA THR A 131 6.95 20.59 -5.14
C THR A 131 5.82 21.61 -5.39
N GLY A 132 5.37 22.29 -4.34
CA GLY A 132 4.40 23.39 -4.48
C GLY A 132 2.94 22.95 -4.66
N LEU A 133 2.59 21.72 -4.27
CA LEU A 133 1.18 21.31 -4.20
C LEU A 133 0.41 22.18 -3.19
N LEU A 134 -0.82 22.55 -3.56
CA LEU A 134 -1.69 23.34 -2.69
C LEU A 134 -2.34 22.47 -1.61
N GLY A 135 -2.30 22.93 -0.36
CA GLY A 135 -2.87 22.26 0.80
C GLY A 135 -1.94 21.22 1.43
N THR A 136 -2.50 20.40 2.33
CA THR A 136 -1.78 19.32 3.02
C THR A 136 -2.50 17.97 2.88
N PRO A 137 -1.83 16.83 3.16
CA PRO A 137 -2.50 15.54 3.23
C PRO A 137 -3.66 15.51 4.24
N GLY A 138 -3.58 16.29 5.32
CA GLY A 138 -4.68 16.40 6.29
C GLY A 138 -5.89 17.17 5.73
N ASP A 139 -5.65 18.19 4.92
CA ASP A 139 -6.73 18.94 4.25
C ASP A 139 -7.43 18.10 3.18
N ALA A 140 -6.69 17.22 2.50
CA ALA A 140 -7.24 16.29 1.52
C ALA A 140 -8.34 15.40 2.12
N VAL A 141 -8.13 14.90 3.35
CA VAL A 141 -9.13 14.08 4.05
C VAL A 141 -10.42 14.86 4.32
N LYS A 142 -10.30 16.14 4.72
CA LYS A 142 -11.45 17.00 4.99
C LYS A 142 -12.20 17.41 3.71
N ALA A 143 -11.51 17.45 2.58
CA ALA A 143 -12.06 17.84 1.29
C ALA A 143 -12.77 16.70 0.55
N LEU A 144 -12.71 15.46 1.07
CA LEU A 144 -13.37 14.31 0.46
C LEU A 144 -14.89 14.51 0.41
N ARG A 145 -15.47 14.12 -0.72
CA ARG A 145 -16.91 14.08 -0.93
C ARG A 145 -17.34 12.65 -1.16
N TRP A 146 -18.44 12.27 -0.52
CA TRP A 146 -18.97 10.92 -0.55
C TRP A 146 -20.37 10.93 -1.14
N ARG A 147 -20.62 10.05 -2.10
CA ARG A 147 -21.92 9.90 -2.75
C ARG A 147 -22.26 8.43 -2.95
N LEU A 148 -23.47 8.05 -2.59
CA LEU A 148 -24.02 6.74 -2.89
C LEU A 148 -24.50 6.75 -4.34
N VAL A 149 -23.94 5.88 -5.17
CA VAL A 149 -24.29 5.75 -6.59
C VAL A 149 -24.78 4.33 -6.83
N SER A 150 -26.04 4.21 -7.22
CA SER A 150 -26.64 2.92 -7.60
C SER A 150 -26.51 2.73 -9.12
N GLU A 151 -25.70 1.76 -9.54
CA GLU A 151 -25.51 1.43 -10.95
C GLU A 151 -25.71 -0.07 -11.17
N ALA A 152 -26.50 -0.44 -12.18
CA ALA A 152 -26.84 -1.84 -12.49
C ALA A 152 -27.37 -2.67 -11.29
N GLY A 153 -28.07 -2.03 -10.34
CA GLY A 153 -28.63 -2.68 -9.15
C GLY A 153 -27.60 -2.93 -8.03
N GLN A 154 -26.39 -2.38 -8.13
CA GLN A 154 -25.39 -2.39 -7.07
C GLN A 154 -25.15 -0.99 -6.54
N ASP A 155 -25.20 -0.85 -5.22
CA ASP A 155 -24.88 0.40 -4.53
C ASP A 155 -23.37 0.50 -4.34
N ASN A 156 -22.77 1.51 -4.95
CA ASN A 156 -21.35 1.83 -4.80
C ASN A 156 -21.20 3.18 -4.09
N MET A 157 -20.23 3.25 -3.21
CA MET A 157 -19.84 4.48 -2.54
C MET A 157 -18.75 5.18 -3.36
N GLU A 158 -19.12 6.25 -4.05
CA GLU A 158 -18.20 7.14 -4.76
C GLU A 158 -17.47 8.02 -3.75
N CYS A 159 -16.14 7.93 -3.75
CA CYS A 159 -15.27 8.93 -3.16
C CYS A 159 -14.78 9.88 -4.26
N GLU A 160 -15.06 11.18 -4.13
CA GLU A 160 -14.44 12.24 -4.90
C GLU A 160 -13.40 12.97 -4.06
N ASN A 161 -12.19 13.10 -4.60
CA ASN A 161 -11.08 13.80 -3.97
C ASN A 161 -10.63 14.97 -4.86
N PRO A 162 -11.04 16.21 -4.57
CA PRO A 162 -10.65 17.39 -5.35
C PRO A 162 -9.22 17.87 -5.03
N SER A 163 -8.59 17.34 -3.98
CA SER A 163 -7.28 17.79 -3.52
C SER A 163 -6.12 17.27 -4.36
N ALA A 164 -4.94 17.85 -4.16
CA ALA A 164 -3.70 17.42 -4.79
C ALA A 164 -3.05 16.18 -4.15
N PHE A 165 -3.61 15.63 -3.07
CA PHE A 165 -3.03 14.49 -2.32
C PHE A 165 -3.95 13.29 -2.34
N SER A 166 -3.40 12.08 -2.46
CA SER A 166 -4.18 10.84 -2.46
C SER A 166 -4.47 10.37 -1.04
N VAL A 167 -5.72 9.98 -0.76
CA VAL A 167 -6.12 9.51 0.57
C VAL A 167 -6.21 7.99 0.57
N SER A 168 -5.45 7.35 1.46
CA SER A 168 -5.49 5.89 1.65
C SER A 168 -6.35 5.52 2.86
N PHE A 169 -7.18 4.50 2.70
CA PHE A 169 -8.08 4.00 3.72
C PHE A 169 -7.64 2.62 4.19
N ALA A 170 -7.42 2.50 5.50
CA ALA A 170 -7.28 1.22 6.17
C ALA A 170 -8.63 0.53 6.35
N ARG A 171 -9.71 1.31 6.37
CA ARG A 171 -11.07 0.82 6.61
C ARG A 171 -12.11 1.81 6.10
N ILE A 172 -13.18 1.31 5.52
CA ILE A 172 -14.39 2.05 5.14
C ILE A 172 -15.60 1.17 5.48
N SER A 173 -16.60 1.76 6.17
CA SER A 173 -17.84 1.08 6.55
C SER A 173 -19.03 2.05 6.62
N LEU A 174 -20.25 1.50 6.53
CA LEU A 174 -21.52 2.25 6.67
C LEU A 174 -22.06 2.25 8.10
N SER A 175 -21.51 1.41 8.97
CA SER A 175 -21.78 1.37 10.41
C SER A 175 -20.57 1.86 11.20
N GLU A 176 -20.85 2.43 12.37
CA GLU A 176 -19.85 2.68 13.41
C GLU A 176 -19.52 1.33 14.07
N ALA A 177 -18.74 0.53 13.36
CA ALA A 177 -18.31 -0.78 13.78
C ALA A 177 -16.98 -0.73 14.54
N ASP A 178 -16.79 -1.65 15.48
CA ASP A 178 -15.57 -1.80 16.25
C ASP A 178 -14.40 -2.28 15.38
N GLU A 179 -13.16 -2.17 15.86
CA GLU A 179 -11.94 -2.51 15.11
C GLU A 179 -11.91 -3.93 14.51
N GLN A 180 -12.76 -4.83 15.01
CA GLN A 180 -12.79 -6.26 14.69
C GLN A 180 -13.72 -6.65 13.54
N ASP A 181 -14.64 -5.79 13.10
CA ASP A 181 -15.49 -6.12 11.95
C ASP A 181 -14.68 -6.14 10.65
N GLU A 182 -15.18 -6.72 9.57
CA GLU A 182 -14.56 -6.57 8.25
C GLU A 182 -14.89 -5.19 7.65
N GLY A 183 -13.91 -4.52 7.05
CA GLY A 183 -14.10 -3.24 6.37
C GLY A 183 -13.33 -3.20 5.06
N VAL A 184 -13.81 -2.36 4.14
CA VAL A 184 -13.20 -2.26 2.81
C VAL A 184 -11.96 -1.36 2.89
N THR A 185 -10.86 -1.79 2.28
CA THR A 185 -9.63 -1.01 2.17
C THR A 185 -9.51 -0.38 0.79
N GLY A 186 -8.69 0.67 0.66
CA GLY A 186 -8.33 1.17 -0.66
C GLY A 186 -7.79 2.59 -0.65
N MET A 187 -8.08 3.34 -1.70
CA MET A 187 -7.54 4.69 -1.90
C MET A 187 -8.43 5.52 -2.82
N CYS A 188 -8.54 6.80 -2.51
CA CYS A 188 -9.17 7.79 -3.37
C CYS A 188 -8.07 8.69 -3.96
N PRO A 189 -7.81 8.60 -5.28
CA PRO A 189 -6.66 9.26 -5.89
C PRO A 189 -6.81 10.79 -5.90
N ALA A 190 -5.69 11.51 -5.88
CA ALA A 190 -5.67 12.96 -5.99
C ALA A 190 -6.35 13.46 -7.27
N LYS A 191 -7.17 14.52 -7.17
CA LYS A 191 -7.98 15.08 -8.27
C LYS A 191 -8.71 13.99 -9.07
N GLY A 192 -9.34 13.07 -8.36
CA GLY A 192 -9.94 11.88 -8.96
C GLY A 192 -11.10 11.32 -8.15
N ARG A 193 -11.64 10.21 -8.65
CA ARG A 193 -12.75 9.49 -8.03
C ARG A 193 -12.43 8.01 -7.93
N TYR A 194 -13.03 7.35 -6.93
CA TYR A 194 -12.96 5.90 -6.77
C TYR A 194 -14.27 5.37 -6.22
N PHE A 195 -14.69 4.19 -6.67
CA PHE A 195 -15.93 3.55 -6.24
C PHE A 195 -15.62 2.37 -5.32
N PHE A 196 -16.19 2.40 -4.13
CA PHE A 196 -16.10 1.31 -3.15
C PHE A 196 -17.42 0.55 -3.09
N THR A 197 -17.38 -0.76 -3.32
CA THR A 197 -18.52 -1.63 -3.03
C THR A 197 -18.52 -1.95 -1.54
N LEU A 198 -19.48 -1.41 -0.79
CA LEU A 198 -19.57 -1.59 0.66
C LEU A 198 -20.71 -2.56 1.00
N PRO A 199 -20.50 -3.54 1.89
CA PRO A 199 -21.59 -4.40 2.34
C PRO A 199 -22.56 -3.64 3.26
N GLY A 200 -23.86 -3.93 3.11
CA GLY A 200 -24.92 -3.41 3.98
C GLY A 200 -25.55 -2.09 3.50
N THR A 201 -26.50 -1.59 4.29
CA THR A 201 -27.23 -0.34 4.03
C THR A 201 -26.90 0.69 5.10
N GLY A 202 -26.47 1.88 4.67
CA GLY A 202 -26.10 2.99 5.55
C GLY A 202 -27.26 3.93 5.84
N GLN A 203 -27.19 4.64 6.98
CA GLN A 203 -28.15 5.69 7.36
C GLN A 203 -27.59 7.10 7.07
N GLY A 204 -27.07 7.31 5.85
CA GLY A 204 -26.55 8.61 5.41
C GLY A 204 -25.18 9.00 5.99
N LYS A 205 -24.52 8.12 6.76
CA LYS A 205 -23.17 8.32 7.29
C LYS A 205 -22.21 7.24 6.81
N ILE A 206 -20.97 7.65 6.58
CA ILE A 206 -19.84 6.78 6.29
C ILE A 206 -18.76 6.97 7.35
N TYR A 207 -18.16 5.87 7.77
CA TYR A 207 -17.07 5.82 8.73
C TYR A 207 -15.83 5.29 8.01
N TYR A 208 -14.68 5.94 8.22
CA TYR A 208 -13.45 5.51 7.57
C TYR A 208 -12.21 5.83 8.41
N THR A 209 -11.22 4.95 8.29
CA THR A 209 -9.91 5.11 8.92
C THR A 209 -8.89 5.43 7.85
N THR A 210 -8.31 6.62 7.90
CA THR A 210 -7.24 7.03 6.99
C THR A 210 -5.88 6.61 7.51
N ILE A 211 -4.93 6.47 6.60
CA ILE A 211 -3.51 6.26 6.90
C ILE A 211 -2.79 7.57 6.53
N ASN A 212 -2.03 8.14 7.46
CA ASN A 212 -1.20 9.33 7.20
C ASN A 212 0.17 8.97 6.62
N ASP A 213 1.00 9.97 6.29
CA ASP A 213 2.32 9.78 5.67
C ASP A 213 3.30 8.94 6.51
N HIS A 214 3.11 8.90 7.83
CA HIS A 214 3.92 8.13 8.78
C HIS A 214 3.36 6.73 9.07
N GLY A 215 2.29 6.33 8.38
CA GLY A 215 1.63 5.04 8.62
C GLY A 215 0.69 5.01 9.83
N GLY A 216 0.43 6.17 10.46
CA GLY A 216 -0.52 6.29 11.57
C GLY A 216 -1.97 6.26 11.09
N PHE A 217 -2.85 5.69 11.90
CA PHE A 217 -4.28 5.59 11.62
C PHE A 217 -5.06 6.75 12.26
N THR A 218 -6.07 7.26 11.57
CA THR A 218 -6.98 8.28 12.12
C THR A 218 -8.41 7.97 11.69
N ARG A 219 -9.33 7.94 12.65
CA ARG A 219 -10.75 7.67 12.40
C ARG A 219 -11.48 8.96 12.03
N HIS A 220 -12.39 8.85 11.08
CA HIS A 220 -13.22 9.94 10.58
C HIS A 220 -14.64 9.42 10.30
N HIS A 221 -15.57 10.35 10.21
CA HIS A 221 -16.89 10.10 9.67
C HIS A 221 -17.31 11.26 8.76
N ALA A 222 -18.19 11.00 7.81
CA ALA A 222 -18.80 12.00 6.95
C ALA A 222 -20.24 11.63 6.65
N VAL A 223 -21.03 12.62 6.22
CA VAL A 223 -22.35 12.40 5.62
C VAL A 223 -22.13 12.20 4.12
N TYR A 224 -22.81 11.21 3.53
CA TYR A 224 -22.80 11.01 2.07
C TYR A 224 -24.12 11.48 1.46
N SER A 225 -24.06 11.96 0.21
CA SER A 225 -25.27 12.29 -0.55
C SER A 225 -25.76 11.10 -1.37
N HIS A 226 -26.98 11.17 -1.89
CA HIS A 226 -27.44 10.35 -3.02
C HIS A 226 -27.06 11.02 -4.35
#